data_AF-A0A5E4M9C1-F1
#
_entry.id   AF-A0A5E4M9C1-F1
#
_cell.length_a   1.000
_cell.length_b   1.000
_cell.length_c   1.000
_cell.angle_alpha   90.00
_cell.angle_beta   90.00
_cell.angle_gamma   90.00
#
_symmetry.space_group_name_H-M   'P 1'
#
loop_
_entity.id
_entity.type
_entity.pdbx_description
1 polymer ?
#
loop_
_entity_poly.entity_id
_entity_poly.type
_entity_poly.pdbx_seq_one_letter_code
_entity_poly.pdbx_strand_id
1 'polypeptide(L)'
;MHVDQDWYNVVKITCIGFLAVLGAFFNIVVLVMFYKKPSLRSPSNRFVGSLIASDLLSSTVLGPSFLVSGVKTINKVLIVFVATSTIFSILVIAMDRYTAVLSPLHYATNVTRQKSVLVIGMVWTLSVALASPIIFKDLLVYDKKPIAMLEKTHGLVLLLIAFLAPCVALILVYFKMYVAAHSGNVDVLIFNVEQFSGLLARKIITETDEV
;
A
#
# COMPACT_ATOMS: atom_id res chain seq x y z
N MET A 1 5.46 -2.28 41.94
CA MET A 1 6.57 -2.51 40.99
C MET A 1 6.57 -3.92 40.38
N HIS A 2 6.50 -5.03 41.13
CA HIS A 2 6.34 -6.37 40.52
C HIS A 2 4.95 -6.61 39.92
N VAL A 3 3.88 -6.25 40.63
CA VAL A 3 2.48 -6.41 40.16
C VAL A 3 2.19 -5.59 38.89
N ASP A 4 2.81 -4.41 38.77
CA ASP A 4 2.66 -3.53 37.60
C ASP A 4 3.28 -4.12 36.33
N GLN A 5 4.34 -4.90 36.48
CA GLN A 5 5.04 -5.55 35.37
C GLN A 5 4.27 -6.78 34.87
N ASP A 6 3.60 -7.50 35.78
CA ASP A 6 2.86 -8.71 35.44
C ASP A 6 1.61 -8.42 34.61
N TRP A 7 0.80 -7.42 34.99
CA TRP A 7 -0.39 -7.05 34.19
C TRP A 7 0.01 -6.53 32.81
N TYR A 8 1.09 -5.73 32.73
CA TYR A 8 1.59 -5.20 31.46
C TYR A 8 1.99 -6.34 30.50
N ASN A 9 2.70 -7.34 31.01
CA ASN A 9 3.12 -8.50 30.23
C ASN A 9 1.91 -9.32 29.75
N VAL A 10 0.91 -9.55 30.61
CA VAL A 10 -0.33 -10.27 30.25
C VAL A 10 -1.09 -9.53 29.15
N VAL A 11 -1.28 -8.22 29.28
CA VAL A 11 -1.94 -7.38 28.26
C VAL A 11 -1.15 -7.41 26.96
N LYS A 12 0.16 -7.22 27.02
CA LYS A 12 1.03 -7.24 25.84
C LYS A 12 0.95 -8.57 25.09
N ILE A 13 1.07 -9.71 25.80
CA ILE A 13 1.03 -11.04 25.20
C ILE A 13 -0.33 -11.29 24.55
N THR A 14 -1.41 -10.99 25.27
CA THR A 14 -2.78 -11.20 24.80
C THR A 14 -3.05 -10.37 23.54
N CYS A 15 -2.72 -9.07 23.55
CA CYS A 15 -2.95 -8.18 22.43
C CYS A 15 -2.10 -8.55 21.20
N ILE A 16 -0.79 -8.75 21.36
CA ILE A 16 0.10 -9.08 20.24
C ILE A 16 -0.28 -10.45 19.65
N GLY A 17 -0.54 -11.45 20.50
CA GLY A 17 -0.96 -12.78 20.05
C GLY A 17 -2.27 -12.73 19.27
N PHE A 18 -3.27 -12.02 19.79
CA PHE A 18 -4.56 -11.86 19.11
C PHE A 18 -4.43 -11.15 17.75
N LEU A 19 -3.69 -10.04 17.69
CA LEU A 19 -3.45 -9.30 16.45
C LEU A 19 -2.66 -10.12 15.42
N ALA A 20 -1.68 -10.89 15.87
CA ALA A 20 -0.91 -11.79 15.01
C ALA A 20 -1.79 -12.88 14.39
N VAL A 21 -2.65 -13.53 15.19
CA VAL A 21 -3.56 -14.57 14.70
C VAL A 21 -4.58 -14.00 13.71
N LEU A 22 -5.23 -12.88 14.04
CA LEU A 22 -6.18 -12.23 13.14
C LEU A 22 -5.51 -11.76 11.85
N GLY A 23 -4.36 -11.10 11.97
CA GLY A 23 -3.59 -10.61 10.82
C GLY A 23 -3.22 -11.73 9.87
N ALA A 24 -2.74 -12.86 10.40
CA ALA A 24 -2.42 -14.04 9.59
C ALA A 24 -3.69 -14.61 8.94
N PHE A 25 -4.77 -14.77 9.71
CA PHE A 25 -6.03 -15.31 9.22
C PHE A 25 -6.59 -14.51 8.04
N PHE A 26 -6.76 -13.19 8.18
CA PHE A 26 -7.31 -12.35 7.12
C PHE A 26 -6.44 -12.34 5.87
N ASN A 27 -5.11 -12.24 6.03
CA ASN A 27 -4.20 -12.25 4.89
C ASN A 27 -4.16 -13.61 4.17
N ILE A 28 -4.26 -14.73 4.90
CA ILE A 28 -4.39 -16.07 4.31
C ILE A 28 -5.72 -16.18 3.54
N VAL A 29 -6.82 -15.68 4.08
CA VAL A 29 -8.12 -15.69 3.39
C VAL A 29 -8.03 -14.94 2.06
N VAL A 30 -7.48 -13.73 2.05
CA VAL A 30 -7.30 -12.95 0.81
C VAL A 30 -6.37 -13.68 -0.16
N LEU A 31 -5.28 -14.27 0.33
CA LEU A 31 -4.37 -15.08 -0.48
C LEU A 31 -5.09 -16.28 -1.12
N VAL A 32 -5.91 -17.01 -0.37
CA VAL A 32 -6.71 -18.13 -0.87
C VAL A 32 -7.72 -17.66 -1.93
N MET A 33 -8.33 -16.48 -1.77
CA MET A 33 -9.22 -15.91 -2.80
C MET A 33 -8.49 -15.69 -4.13
N PHE A 34 -7.25 -15.18 -4.09
CA PHE A 34 -6.40 -15.01 -5.28
C PHE A 34 -6.03 -16.34 -5.94
N TYR A 35 -5.75 -17.36 -5.12
CA TYR A 35 -5.51 -18.71 -5.62
C TYR A 35 -6.77 -19.36 -6.20
N LYS A 36 -7.95 -19.15 -5.63
CA LYS A 36 -9.17 -19.78 -6.15
C LYS A 36 -9.76 -19.08 -7.36
N LYS A 37 -9.57 -17.77 -7.51
CA LYS A 37 -10.23 -16.98 -8.57
C LYS A 37 -9.23 -16.48 -9.61
N PRO A 38 -9.11 -17.12 -10.80
CA PRO A 38 -8.17 -16.71 -11.84
C PRO A 38 -8.35 -15.27 -12.31
N SER A 39 -9.59 -14.75 -12.26
CA SER A 39 -9.89 -13.35 -12.62
C SER A 39 -9.20 -12.33 -11.70
N LEU A 40 -8.76 -12.74 -10.51
CA LEU A 40 -8.01 -11.89 -9.58
C LEU A 40 -6.49 -11.93 -9.81
N ARG A 41 -5.98 -12.72 -10.75
CA ARG A 41 -4.53 -12.87 -10.99
C ARG A 41 -3.99 -11.90 -12.05
N SER A 42 -4.65 -10.76 -12.24
CA SER A 42 -4.22 -9.71 -13.15
C SER A 42 -2.85 -9.13 -12.73
N PRO A 43 -2.07 -8.53 -13.65
CA PRO A 43 -0.80 -7.91 -13.32
C PRO A 43 -0.90 -6.86 -12.20
N SER A 44 -1.95 -6.03 -12.21
CA SER A 44 -2.22 -5.02 -11.18
C SER A 44 -2.45 -5.64 -9.80
N ASN A 45 -3.20 -6.74 -9.72
CA ASN A 45 -3.49 -7.39 -8.46
C ASN A 45 -2.22 -7.98 -7.79
N ARG A 46 -1.09 -8.09 -8.49
CA ARG A 46 0.19 -8.51 -7.88
C ARG A 46 0.67 -7.52 -6.81
N PHE A 47 0.32 -6.24 -6.89
CA PHE A 47 0.64 -5.27 -5.84
C PHE A 47 -0.06 -5.60 -4.53
N VAL A 48 -1.31 -6.10 -4.59
CA VAL A 48 -2.01 -6.64 -3.42
C VAL A 48 -1.30 -7.89 -2.90
N GLY A 49 -0.74 -8.72 -3.78
CA GLY A 49 0.11 -9.85 -3.38
C GLY A 49 1.36 -9.42 -2.58
N SER A 50 2.01 -8.32 -2.97
CA SER A 50 3.13 -7.73 -2.21
C SER A 50 2.71 -7.25 -0.81
N LEU A 51 1.52 -6.63 -0.72
CA LEU A 51 0.94 -6.21 0.55
C LEU A 51 0.65 -7.40 1.47
N ILE A 52 -0.05 -8.42 0.96
CA ILE A 52 -0.33 -9.67 1.69
C ILE A 52 0.97 -10.33 2.19
N ALA A 53 2.01 -10.38 1.36
CA ALA A 53 3.29 -10.95 1.77
C ALA A 53 3.95 -10.17 2.91
N SER A 54 3.87 -8.84 2.89
CA SER A 54 4.39 -7.98 3.97
C SER A 54 3.59 -8.17 5.26
N ASP A 55 2.26 -8.25 5.17
CA ASP A 55 1.39 -8.40 6.33
C ASP A 55 1.46 -9.82 6.94
N LEU A 56 1.66 -10.85 6.11
CA LEU A 56 1.97 -12.21 6.57
C LEU A 56 3.31 -12.25 7.29
N LEU A 57 4.35 -11.58 6.78
CA LEU A 57 5.63 -11.47 7.48
C LEU A 57 5.46 -10.78 8.84
N SER A 58 4.66 -9.72 8.91
CA SER A 58 4.33 -9.03 10.17
C SER A 58 3.65 -9.95 11.18
N SER A 59 2.58 -10.62 10.75
CA SER A 59 1.74 -11.42 11.63
C SER A 59 2.37 -12.76 12.03
N THR A 60 3.13 -13.40 11.14
CA THR A 60 3.68 -14.75 11.38
C THR A 60 5.12 -14.77 11.89
N VAL A 61 5.91 -13.72 11.63
CA VAL A 61 7.31 -13.66 12.07
C VAL A 61 7.49 -12.59 13.14
N LEU A 62 7.08 -11.35 12.85
CA LEU A 62 7.35 -10.24 13.75
C LEU A 62 6.53 -10.33 15.06
N GLY A 63 5.24 -10.63 14.96
CA GLY A 63 4.34 -10.84 16.11
C GLY A 63 4.88 -11.89 17.09
N PRO A 64 5.11 -13.14 16.66
CA PRO A 64 5.68 -14.18 17.52
C PRO A 64 7.07 -13.85 18.07
N SER A 65 7.93 -13.19 17.27
CA SER A 65 9.27 -12.79 17.73
C SER A 65 9.22 -11.86 18.94
N PHE A 66 8.25 -10.95 19.00
CA PHE A 66 8.04 -10.07 20.15
C PHE A 66 7.60 -10.81 21.42
N LEU A 67 6.90 -11.94 21.27
CA LEU A 67 6.42 -12.75 22.39
C LEU A 67 7.54 -13.61 22.99
N VAL A 68 8.35 -14.23 22.13
CA VAL A 68 9.39 -15.19 22.57
C VAL A 68 10.63 -14.47 23.10
N SER A 69 11.09 -13.44 22.39
CA SER A 69 12.47 -12.95 22.57
C SER A 69 12.59 -11.44 22.79
N GLY A 70 11.46 -10.75 22.92
CA GLY A 70 11.42 -9.29 23.05
C GLY A 70 11.92 -8.56 21.80
N VAL A 71 12.23 -7.27 21.92
CA VAL A 71 12.66 -6.45 20.77
C VAL A 71 14.17 -6.59 20.56
N LYS A 72 14.56 -7.35 19.52
CA LYS A 72 15.96 -7.47 19.06
C LYS A 72 16.24 -6.56 17.85
N THR A 73 17.51 -6.39 17.48
CA THR A 73 17.90 -5.65 16.26
C THR A 73 17.17 -6.16 15.03
N ILE A 74 17.09 -7.49 14.86
CA ILE A 74 16.36 -8.10 13.74
C ILE A 74 14.88 -7.71 13.73
N ASN A 75 14.24 -7.57 14.89
CA ASN A 75 12.85 -7.13 14.97
C ASN A 75 12.75 -5.67 14.53
N LYS A 76 13.68 -4.79 14.92
CA LYS A 76 13.69 -3.39 14.48
C LYS A 76 13.86 -3.28 12.96
N VAL A 77 14.75 -4.07 12.37
CA VAL A 77 14.93 -4.17 10.92
C VAL A 77 13.64 -4.61 10.24
N LEU A 78 13.01 -5.69 10.75
CA LEU A 78 11.76 -6.21 10.21
C LEU A 78 10.60 -5.23 10.36
N ILE A 79 10.51 -4.47 11.46
CA ILE A 79 9.50 -3.41 11.64
C ILE A 79 9.62 -2.37 10.52
N VAL A 80 10.82 -1.82 10.31
CA VAL A 80 11.03 -0.80 9.27
C VAL A 80 10.77 -1.38 7.89
N PHE A 81 11.27 -2.59 7.62
CA PHE A 81 11.05 -3.27 6.36
C PHE A 81 9.57 -3.46 6.05
N VAL A 82 8.81 -4.09 6.97
CA VAL A 82 7.37 -4.35 6.80
C VAL A 82 6.58 -3.05 6.71
N ALA A 83 6.83 -2.08 7.59
CA ALA A 83 6.07 -0.82 7.58
C ALA A 83 6.25 -0.06 6.26
N THR A 84 7.48 0.02 5.76
CA THR A 84 7.79 0.69 4.50
C THR A 84 7.29 -0.11 3.29
N SER A 85 7.40 -1.44 3.30
CA SER A 85 6.92 -2.27 2.19
C SER A 85 5.39 -2.21 2.07
N THR A 86 4.69 -2.18 3.21
CA THR A 86 3.23 -2.01 3.28
C THR A 86 2.80 -0.65 2.74
N ILE A 87 3.34 0.46 3.26
CA ILE A 87 2.91 1.81 2.82
C ILE A 87 3.23 2.08 1.34
N PHE A 88 4.40 1.65 0.86
CA PHE A 88 4.75 1.78 -0.56
C PHE A 88 3.91 0.86 -1.45
N SER A 89 3.57 -0.35 -1.00
CA SER A 89 2.64 -1.22 -1.74
C SER A 89 1.26 -0.56 -1.86
N ILE A 90 0.74 0.06 -0.79
CA ILE A 90 -0.53 0.80 -0.83
C ILE A 90 -0.44 1.99 -1.79
N LEU A 91 0.67 2.73 -1.79
CA LEU A 91 0.89 3.85 -2.73
C LEU A 91 0.91 3.39 -4.18
N VAL A 92 1.61 2.29 -4.48
CA VAL A 92 1.63 1.70 -5.82
C VAL A 92 0.24 1.23 -6.24
N ILE A 93 -0.53 0.62 -5.34
CA ILE A 93 -1.93 0.25 -5.60
C ILE A 93 -2.75 1.50 -5.94
N ALA A 94 -2.63 2.58 -5.16
CA ALA A 94 -3.36 3.82 -5.40
C ALA A 94 -2.99 4.44 -6.76
N MET A 95 -1.70 4.50 -7.10
CA MET A 95 -1.21 5.01 -8.38
C MET A 95 -1.68 4.17 -9.58
N ASP A 96 -1.67 2.85 -9.43
CA ASP A 96 -2.18 1.93 -10.44
C ASP A 96 -3.68 2.14 -10.69
N ARG A 97 -4.48 2.26 -9.62
CA ARG A 97 -5.92 2.56 -9.73
C ARG A 97 -6.18 3.93 -10.36
N TYR A 98 -5.43 4.95 -9.98
CA TYR A 98 -5.52 6.28 -10.56
C TYR A 98 -5.26 6.26 -12.08
N THR A 99 -4.22 5.52 -12.52
CA THR A 99 -3.89 5.38 -13.94
C THR A 99 -4.98 4.62 -14.71
N ALA A 100 -5.56 3.58 -14.09
CA ALA A 100 -6.67 2.82 -14.68
C ALA A 100 -7.92 3.70 -14.92
N VAL A 101 -8.20 4.63 -14.01
CA VAL A 101 -9.34 5.56 -14.11
C VAL A 101 -9.10 6.62 -15.18
N LEU A 102 -7.91 7.23 -15.22
CA LEU A 102 -7.65 8.35 -16.13
C LEU A 102 -7.38 7.96 -17.58
N SER A 103 -6.86 6.77 -17.83
CA SER A 103 -6.40 6.40 -19.17
C SER A 103 -6.64 4.92 -19.46
N PRO A 104 -7.90 4.47 -19.54
CA PRO A 104 -8.24 3.05 -19.66
C PRO A 104 -7.62 2.37 -20.90
N LEU A 105 -7.58 3.06 -22.05
CA LEU A 105 -6.97 2.56 -23.30
C LEU A 105 -5.45 2.39 -23.17
N HIS A 106 -4.78 3.34 -22.54
CA HIS A 106 -3.33 3.27 -22.31
C HIS A 106 -3.01 2.26 -21.20
N TYR A 107 -3.85 2.17 -20.18
CA TYR A 107 -3.69 1.22 -19.07
C TYR A 107 -3.70 -0.24 -19.55
N ALA A 108 -4.64 -0.59 -20.44
CA ALA A 108 -4.78 -1.94 -21.00
C ALA A 108 -3.52 -2.43 -21.74
N THR A 109 -2.76 -1.51 -22.34
CA THR A 109 -1.55 -1.82 -23.12
C THR A 109 -0.27 -1.71 -22.28
N ASN A 110 -0.28 -0.89 -21.22
CA ASN A 110 0.94 -0.50 -20.53
C ASN A 110 1.21 -1.30 -19.23
N VAL A 111 0.16 -1.83 -18.57
CA VAL A 111 0.30 -2.63 -17.34
C VAL A 111 0.53 -4.10 -17.67
N THR A 112 1.79 -4.51 -17.58
CA THR A 112 2.23 -5.89 -17.88
C THR A 112 2.77 -6.60 -16.64
N ARG A 113 2.76 -7.94 -16.67
CA ARG A 113 3.29 -8.78 -15.59
C ARG A 113 4.73 -8.43 -15.20
N GLN A 114 5.59 -8.20 -16.20
CA GLN A 114 7.01 -7.91 -15.98
C GLN A 114 7.19 -6.57 -15.25
N LYS A 115 6.47 -5.52 -15.67
CA LYS A 115 6.52 -4.21 -15.02
C LYS A 115 6.01 -4.27 -13.58
N SER A 116 4.92 -4.99 -13.32
CA SER A 116 4.40 -5.16 -11.95
C SER A 116 5.41 -5.85 -11.03
N VAL A 117 6.07 -6.91 -11.50
CA VAL A 117 7.12 -7.61 -10.72
C VAL A 117 8.31 -6.70 -10.47
N LEU A 118 8.73 -5.91 -11.48
CA LEU A 118 9.82 -4.94 -11.32
C LEU A 118 9.49 -3.89 -10.25
N VAL A 119 8.29 -3.30 -10.29
CA VAL A 119 7.84 -2.31 -9.31
C VAL A 119 7.78 -2.90 -7.90
N ILE A 120 7.29 -4.14 -7.73
CA ILE A 120 7.33 -4.84 -6.44
C ILE A 120 8.79 -5.01 -5.97
N GLY A 121 9.68 -5.44 -6.86
CA GLY A 121 11.11 -5.55 -6.57
C GLY A 121 11.72 -4.21 -6.10
N MET A 122 11.34 -3.10 -6.72
CA MET A 122 11.77 -1.75 -6.29
C MET A 122 11.25 -1.40 -4.90
N VAL A 123 9.97 -1.67 -4.62
CA VAL A 123 9.37 -1.45 -3.29
C VAL A 123 10.16 -2.19 -2.21
N TRP A 124 10.40 -3.49 -2.41
CA TRP A 124 11.10 -4.33 -1.43
C TRP A 124 12.56 -3.89 -1.27
N THR A 125 13.24 -3.56 -2.36
CA THR A 125 14.62 -3.08 -2.33
C THR A 125 14.73 -1.74 -1.58
N LEU A 126 13.80 -0.82 -1.82
CA LEU A 126 13.75 0.47 -1.13
C LEU A 126 13.49 0.28 0.37
N SER A 127 12.59 -0.62 0.74
CA SER A 127 12.32 -0.98 2.13
C SER A 127 13.54 -1.56 2.85
N VAL A 128 14.30 -2.44 2.18
CA VAL A 128 15.57 -2.97 2.71
C VAL A 128 16.59 -1.85 2.87
N ALA A 129 16.72 -0.96 1.87
CA ALA A 129 17.65 0.17 1.94
C ALA A 129 17.34 1.08 3.14
N LEU A 130 16.06 1.37 3.39
CA LEU A 130 15.61 2.17 4.54
C LEU A 130 15.82 1.48 5.89
N ALA A 131 15.78 0.14 5.94
CA ALA A 131 16.05 -0.64 7.15
C ALA A 131 17.55 -0.85 7.40
N SER A 132 18.39 -0.75 6.36
CA SER A 132 19.83 -1.07 6.41
C SER A 132 20.65 -0.32 7.47
N PRO A 133 20.40 0.98 7.80
CA PRO A 133 21.20 1.69 8.79
C PRO A 133 21.17 1.05 10.19
N ILE A 134 20.08 0.33 10.53
CA ILE A 134 19.95 -0.40 11.79
C ILE A 134 20.95 -1.55 11.87
N ILE A 135 21.21 -2.23 10.74
CA ILE A 135 22.17 -3.35 10.67
C ILE A 135 23.60 -2.81 10.78
N PHE A 136 23.91 -1.74 10.05
CA PHE A 136 25.24 -1.12 10.07
C PHE A 136 25.59 -0.52 11.43
N LYS A 137 24.60 -0.02 12.18
CA LYS A 137 24.79 0.50 13.53
C LYS A 137 25.47 -0.51 14.46
N ASP A 138 25.03 -1.77 14.43
CA ASP A 138 25.57 -2.80 15.32
C ASP A 138 26.99 -3.27 14.90
N LEU A 139 27.39 -3.00 13.65
CA LEU A 139 28.75 -3.28 13.15
C LEU A 139 29.76 -2.18 13.51
N LEU A 140 29.30 -0.93 13.70
CA LEU A 140 30.16 0.22 14.03
C LEU A 140 30.31 0.35 15.56
N VAL A 141 31.14 -0.50 16.17
CA VAL A 141 31.29 -0.64 17.64
C VAL A 141 32.13 0.48 18.30
N TYR A 142 32.68 1.43 17.54
CA TYR A 142 33.84 2.19 18.03
C TYR A 142 33.55 3.51 18.80
N ASP A 143 32.42 4.20 18.58
CA ASP A 143 32.13 5.47 19.29
C ASP A 143 30.62 5.74 19.50
N LYS A 144 30.23 6.17 20.71
CA LYS A 144 28.84 6.36 21.15
C LYS A 144 28.18 7.64 20.59
N LYS A 145 28.95 8.72 20.38
CA LYS A 145 28.41 10.00 19.85
C LYS A 145 27.89 9.91 18.41
N PRO A 146 28.64 9.38 17.43
CA PRO A 146 28.14 9.26 16.06
C PRO A 146 26.93 8.33 15.95
N ILE A 147 26.86 7.29 16.80
CA ILE A 147 25.72 6.37 16.85
C ILE A 147 24.42 7.09 17.23
N ALA A 148 24.44 7.95 18.26
CA ALA A 148 23.25 8.69 18.68
C ALA A 148 22.77 9.68 17.60
N MET A 149 23.70 10.32 16.89
CA MET A 149 23.37 11.22 15.78
C MET A 149 22.79 10.44 14.58
N LEU A 150 23.32 9.25 14.30
CA LEU A 150 22.80 8.36 13.26
C LEU A 150 21.38 7.89 13.58
N GLU A 151 21.09 7.47 14.82
CA GLU A 151 19.74 7.05 15.22
C GLU A 151 18.72 8.17 15.07
N LYS A 152 19.06 9.38 15.53
CA LYS A 152 18.17 10.54 15.40
C LYS A 152 17.93 10.91 13.95
N THR A 153 18.99 10.95 13.13
CA THR A 153 18.89 11.27 11.71
C THR A 153 18.11 10.20 10.95
N HIS A 154 18.36 8.91 11.22
CA HIS A 154 17.64 7.79 10.63
C HIS A 154 16.15 7.82 10.98
N GLY A 155 15.82 8.07 12.26
CA GLY A 155 14.44 8.24 12.69
C GLY A 155 13.72 9.39 11.97
N LEU A 156 14.39 10.53 11.77
CA LEU A 156 13.85 11.66 11.00
C LEU A 156 13.64 11.31 9.52
N VAL A 157 14.59 10.61 8.90
CA VAL A 157 14.46 10.13 7.51
C VAL A 157 13.27 9.19 7.38
N LEU A 158 13.11 8.23 8.29
CA LEU A 158 11.96 7.32 8.28
C LEU A 158 10.64 8.07 8.44
N LEU A 159 10.58 9.04 9.36
CA LEU A 159 9.36 9.82 9.57
C LEU A 159 9.00 10.67 8.34
N LEU A 160 9.94 11.44 7.81
CA LEU A 160 9.66 12.42 6.76
C LEU A 160 9.51 11.75 5.38
N ILE A 161 10.44 10.86 5.03
CA ILE A 161 10.54 10.29 3.68
C ILE A 161 9.78 8.98 3.59
N ALA A 162 9.85 8.12 4.61
CA ALA A 162 9.25 6.79 4.54
C ALA A 162 7.79 6.72 5.03
N PHE A 163 7.32 7.74 5.77
CA PHE A 163 5.95 7.80 6.28
C PHE A 163 5.19 9.03 5.78
N LEU A 164 5.67 10.24 6.08
CA LEU A 164 4.93 11.47 5.79
C LEU A 164 4.76 11.70 4.28
N ALA A 165 5.84 11.61 3.50
CA ALA A 165 5.77 11.79 2.05
C ALA A 165 4.83 10.78 1.35
N PRO A 166 4.87 9.46 1.66
CA PRO A 166 3.91 8.50 1.13
C PRO A 166 2.46 8.77 1.56
N CYS A 167 2.23 9.17 2.81
CA CYS A 167 0.89 9.54 3.28
C CYS A 167 0.32 10.74 2.52
N VAL A 168 1.12 11.79 2.32
CA VAL A 168 0.73 12.95 1.52
C VAL A 168 0.45 12.54 0.08
N ALA A 169 1.34 11.73 -0.52
CA ALA A 169 1.16 11.23 -1.88
C ALA A 169 -0.14 10.41 -2.00
N LEU A 170 -0.44 9.53 -1.04
CA LEU A 170 -1.69 8.76 -0.99
C LEU A 170 -2.90 9.67 -0.99
N ILE A 171 -2.94 10.67 -0.10
CA ILE A 171 -4.05 11.63 -0.02
C ILE A 171 -4.23 12.34 -1.36
N LEU A 172 -3.15 12.83 -1.97
CA LEU A 172 -3.21 13.52 -3.26
C LEU A 172 -3.70 12.62 -4.40
N VAL A 173 -3.22 11.38 -4.46
CA VAL A 173 -3.61 10.41 -5.50
C VAL A 173 -5.08 10.02 -5.35
N TYR A 174 -5.54 9.72 -4.13
CA TYR A 174 -6.94 9.40 -3.87
C TYR A 174 -7.85 10.59 -4.14
N PHE A 175 -7.46 11.80 -3.75
CA PHE A 175 -8.20 13.01 -4.04
C PHE A 175 -8.34 13.22 -5.56
N LYS A 176 -7.23 13.15 -6.30
CA LYS A 176 -7.24 13.27 -7.77
C LYS A 176 -8.08 12.17 -8.43
N MET A 177 -8.01 10.94 -7.93
CA MET A 177 -8.82 9.82 -8.42
C MET A 177 -10.31 10.06 -8.18
N TYR A 178 -10.68 10.57 -7.01
CA TYR A 178 -12.07 10.91 -6.68
C TYR A 178 -12.62 11.98 -7.63
N VAL A 179 -11.86 13.06 -7.85
CA VAL A 179 -12.26 14.13 -8.78
C VAL A 179 -12.39 13.58 -10.20
N ALA A 180 -11.40 12.83 -10.70
CA ALA A 180 -11.43 12.25 -12.03
C ALA A 180 -12.63 11.32 -12.25
N ALA A 181 -12.97 10.49 -11.25
CA ALA A 181 -14.12 9.60 -11.33
C ALA A 181 -15.46 10.35 -11.39
N HIS A 182 -15.58 11.47 -10.68
CA HIS A 182 -16.80 12.30 -10.71
C HIS A 182 -16.87 13.16 -11.97
N SER A 183 -15.76 13.73 -12.44
CA SER A 183 -15.69 14.47 -13.69
C SER A 183 -15.99 13.59 -14.90
N GLY A 184 -15.51 12.34 -14.92
CA GLY A 184 -15.82 11.40 -16.01
C GLY A 184 -17.31 11.05 -16.10
N ASN A 185 -18.03 10.97 -14.97
CA ASN A 185 -19.48 10.84 -14.97
C ASN A 185 -20.18 12.09 -15.55
N VAL A 186 -19.63 13.27 -15.28
CA VAL A 186 -20.14 14.54 -15.85
C VAL A 186 -19.86 14.61 -17.35
N ASP A 187 -18.69 14.19 -17.84
CA ASP A 187 -18.38 14.18 -19.27
C ASP A 187 -19.26 13.18 -20.04
N VAL A 188 -19.53 12.00 -19.47
CA VAL A 188 -20.47 11.01 -20.04
C VAL A 188 -21.92 11.53 -20.00
N LEU A 189 -22.31 12.26 -18.95
CA LEU A 189 -23.61 12.91 -18.86
C LEU A 189 -23.76 14.03 -19.90
N ILE A 190 -22.75 14.89 -20.06
CA ILE A 190 -22.75 15.97 -21.06
C ILE A 190 -22.82 15.39 -22.47
N PHE A 191 -22.01 14.37 -22.77
CA PHE A 191 -22.05 13.68 -24.06
C PHE A 191 -23.45 13.07 -24.34
N ASN A 192 -24.06 12.42 -23.35
CA ASN A 192 -25.43 11.89 -23.49
C ASN A 192 -26.47 13.00 -23.67
N VAL A 193 -26.34 14.14 -23.00
CA VAL A 193 -27.25 15.29 -23.12
C VAL A 193 -27.12 15.95 -24.50
N GLU A 194 -25.90 16.13 -25.02
CA GLU A 194 -25.66 16.66 -26.37
C GLU A 194 -26.15 15.70 -27.47
N GLN A 195 -25.98 14.40 -27.27
CA GLN A 195 -26.48 13.41 -28.22
C GLN A 195 -28.02 13.38 -28.24
N PHE A 196 -28.65 13.49 -27.06
CA PHE A 196 -30.11 13.53 -26.95
C PHE A 196 -30.72 14.82 -27.51
N SER A 197 -30.09 15.97 -27.26
CA SER A 197 -30.53 17.25 -27.84
C SER A 197 -30.38 17.27 -29.37
N GLY A 198 -29.30 16.70 -29.91
CA GLY A 198 -29.11 16.53 -31.35
C GLY A 198 -30.15 15.60 -32.01
N LEU A 199 -30.58 14.55 -31.32
CA LEU A 199 -31.64 13.66 -31.78
C LEU A 199 -33.02 14.34 -31.79
N LEU A 200 -33.34 15.13 -30.76
CA LEU A 200 -34.57 15.91 -30.71
C LEU A 200 -34.63 16.98 -31.81
N ALA A 201 -33.53 17.70 -32.04
CA ALA A 201 -33.44 18.70 -33.11
C ALA A 201 -33.69 18.08 -34.49
N ARG A 202 -33.10 16.91 -34.77
CA ARG A 202 -33.36 16.19 -36.03
C ARG A 202 -34.80 15.75 -36.17
N LYS A 203 -35.42 15.26 -35.09
CA LYS A 203 -36.80 14.78 -35.11
C LYS A 203 -37.80 15.90 -35.42
N ILE A 204 -37.60 17.08 -34.85
CA ILE A 204 -38.42 18.27 -35.11
C ILE A 204 -38.30 18.71 -36.57
N ILE A 205 -37.08 18.74 -37.13
CA ILE A 205 -36.85 19.13 -38.53
C ILE A 205 -37.58 18.18 -39.48
N THR A 206 -37.48 16.86 -39.26
CA THR A 206 -38.20 15.89 -40.08
C THR A 206 -39.72 15.99 -39.98
N GLU A 207 -40.27 16.38 -38.82
CA GLU A 207 -41.72 16.58 -38.65
C GLU A 207 -42.21 17.86 -39.34
N THR A 208 -41.36 18.89 -39.47
CA THR A 208 -41.68 20.13 -40.20
C THR A 208 -41.55 20.02 -41.72
N ASP A 209 -40.72 19.09 -42.23
CA ASP A 209 -40.57 18.86 -43.68
C ASP A 209 -41.67 17.92 -44.25
N GLU A 210 -42.46 17.26 -43.38
CA GLU A 210 -43.59 16.40 -43.77
C GLU A 210 -44.96 17.12 -43.77
N VAL A 211 -45.00 18.44 -43.53
CA VAL A 211 -46.22 19.28 -43.55
C VAL A 211 -46.18 20.28 -44.70
#